data_AF-A0A2M7SE03-F1
#
_entry.id   AF-A0A2M7SE03-F1
#
_cell.length_a   1.000
_cell.length_b   1.000
_cell.length_c   1.000
_cell.angle_alpha   90.00
_cell.angle_beta   90.00
_cell.angle_gamma   90.00
#
_symmetry.space_group_name_H-M   'P 1'
#
loop_
_entity.id
_entity.type
_entity.pdbx_description
1 polymer ?
#
loop_
_entity_poly.entity_id
_entity_poly.type
_entity_poly.pdbx_seq_one_letter_code
_entity_poly.pdbx_strand_id
1 'polypeptide(L)'
;MEIKMKIEDEKLSEEEFIEEDNKDEEESPIKKGGSRRVATYPIDFTIDSINNQIEADNILLDEDFQRYLVWDENKQSKLIESLYLNIPIPVCYFAELEDGKYSVIDGKQRLSSISIFLSNDLILKNLKIASELNGKKQRTLEPEQLRKIESRTIRCIVILKESDSDVCREIFDRLNSNSVPLNKQELRNSTFRGKFNDFLKELAKNKAFQNIRGVDKEDKRMNNCELALRYFAFKEKLSSYRPPLAEFLDNYLKEGNKFSDEKIELEKKAFIEIVKKIHFVFDKNAFRRYDLIQKVWETRINKAIFDVIMLSFTNIDIQTIKKDKEKIIDAFKDICGLTEFNESITTWTKTIKAINARLNLWRDRLEGAGIILPKFIVSSK
;
A
#
# COMPACT_ATOMS: atom_id res chain seq x y z
N MET A 1 36.63 29.19 -19.63
CA MET A 1 36.67 28.15 -18.57
C MET A 1 35.24 27.64 -18.44
N GLU A 2 34.90 26.65 -19.26
CA GLU A 2 33.55 26.08 -19.34
C GLU A 2 33.32 25.17 -18.13
N ILE A 3 32.32 25.50 -17.32
CA ILE A 3 31.83 24.62 -16.27
C ILE A 3 30.86 23.65 -16.94
N LYS A 4 31.37 22.49 -17.34
CA LYS A 4 30.54 21.32 -17.66
C LYS A 4 29.86 20.85 -16.37
N MET A 5 28.59 21.20 -16.20
CA MET A 5 27.71 20.47 -15.28
C MET A 5 27.50 19.07 -15.86
N LYS A 6 28.18 18.09 -15.27
CA LYS A 6 27.82 16.68 -15.41
C LYS A 6 26.43 16.50 -14.78
N ILE A 7 25.43 16.26 -15.62
CA ILE A 7 24.21 15.61 -15.19
C ILE A 7 24.57 14.13 -15.07
N GLU A 8 24.94 13.70 -13.87
CA GLU A 8 25.04 12.27 -13.57
C GLU A 8 23.61 11.72 -13.45
N ASP A 9 23.36 10.59 -14.11
CA ASP A 9 22.15 9.79 -13.97
C ASP A 9 22.07 9.23 -12.54
N GLU A 10 21.68 10.06 -11.59
CA GLU A 10 21.31 9.60 -10.26
C GLU A 10 19.97 8.85 -10.35
N LYS A 11 20.06 7.52 -10.26
CA LYS A 11 18.92 6.71 -9.84
C LYS A 11 18.48 7.22 -8.48
N LEU A 12 17.22 7.64 -8.35
CA LEU A 12 16.63 8.01 -7.06
C LEU A 12 16.78 6.81 -6.10
N SER A 13 17.42 7.04 -4.96
CA SER A 13 17.81 5.97 -4.03
C SER A 13 16.59 5.33 -3.35
N GLU A 14 15.49 6.08 -3.20
CA GLU A 14 14.15 5.68 -2.74
C GLU A 14 13.06 6.57 -3.39
N GLU A 15 11.86 6.03 -3.65
CA GLU A 15 10.72 6.83 -4.14
C GLU A 15 10.15 7.70 -3.02
N GLU A 16 10.21 9.02 -3.20
CA GLU A 16 9.55 9.97 -2.31
C GLU A 16 8.22 10.44 -2.92
N PHE A 17 7.16 10.36 -2.12
CA PHE A 17 5.84 10.89 -2.46
C PHE A 17 5.63 12.23 -1.76
N ILE A 18 4.92 13.14 -2.44
CA ILE A 18 4.38 14.32 -1.76
C ILE A 18 3.28 13.84 -0.82
N GLU A 19 3.46 14.06 0.48
CA GLU A 19 2.42 13.78 1.47
C GLU A 19 1.20 14.68 1.17
N GLU A 20 0.05 14.07 0.91
CA GLU A 20 -1.21 14.81 0.80
C GLU A 20 -1.58 15.30 2.21
N ASP A 21 -1.72 16.62 2.40
CA ASP A 21 -2.07 17.21 3.70
C ASP A 21 -3.40 16.59 4.19
N ASN A 22 -3.36 15.89 5.33
CA ASN A 22 -4.54 15.18 5.85
C ASN A 22 -5.52 16.11 6.59
N LYS A 23 -5.21 17.41 6.71
CA LYS A 23 -6.04 18.41 7.42
C LYS A 23 -7.46 18.53 6.86
N ASP A 24 -7.67 18.07 5.63
CA ASP A 24 -8.87 18.32 4.84
C ASP A 24 -9.81 17.10 4.79
N GLU A 25 -9.31 15.95 5.22
CA GLU A 25 -10.17 15.04 5.95
C GLU A 25 -10.29 15.69 7.34
N GLU A 26 -11.31 16.54 7.57
CA GLU A 26 -11.94 16.42 8.89
C GLU A 26 -12.11 14.91 9.03
N GLU A 27 -11.39 14.27 9.97
CA GLU A 27 -11.77 12.96 10.45
C GLU A 27 -13.23 13.14 10.75
N SER A 28 -14.08 12.72 9.81
CA SER A 28 -15.47 13.13 9.79
C SER A 28 -15.95 12.68 11.15
N PRO A 29 -16.29 13.59 12.09
CA PRO A 29 -16.30 13.26 13.50
C PRO A 29 -17.16 12.03 13.63
N ILE A 30 -16.51 10.89 13.91
CA ILE A 30 -17.01 9.52 13.73
C ILE A 30 -18.52 9.57 13.77
N LYS A 31 -19.19 9.59 12.59
CA LYS A 31 -20.62 9.97 12.42
C LYS A 31 -21.38 9.69 13.72
N LYS A 32 -21.66 10.74 14.51
CA LYS A 32 -22.41 10.63 15.77
C LYS A 32 -23.83 10.17 15.44
N GLY A 33 -24.04 8.85 15.36
CA GLY A 33 -25.34 8.32 14.96
C GLY A 33 -25.25 6.89 14.43
N GLY A 34 -24.86 5.96 15.28
CA GLY A 34 -24.86 4.53 15.03
C GLY A 34 -23.91 3.86 16.02
N SER A 35 -24.38 2.86 16.78
CA SER A 35 -23.49 2.05 17.61
C SER A 35 -22.53 1.32 16.67
N ARG A 36 -21.34 1.87 16.45
CA ARG A 36 -20.30 1.21 15.65
C ARG A 36 -19.84 -0.01 16.44
N ARG A 37 -20.20 -1.18 15.94
CA ARG A 37 -19.94 -2.43 16.64
C ARG A 37 -18.57 -2.92 16.25
N VAL A 38 -17.73 -3.10 17.25
CA VAL A 38 -16.55 -3.96 17.16
C VAL A 38 -16.96 -5.29 17.73
N ALA A 39 -16.90 -6.34 16.92
CA ALA A 39 -17.11 -7.68 17.40
C ALA A 39 -15.76 -8.37 17.46
N THR A 40 -15.37 -8.79 18.67
CA THR A 40 -14.14 -9.53 18.91
C THR A 40 -14.42 -10.77 19.73
N TYR A 41 -13.57 -11.78 19.59
CA TYR A 41 -13.52 -12.89 20.52
C TYR A 41 -12.07 -13.29 20.81
N PRO A 42 -11.77 -13.73 22.04
CA PRO A 42 -10.48 -14.30 22.36
C PRO A 42 -10.40 -15.76 21.90
N ILE A 43 -9.22 -16.17 21.43
CA ILE A 43 -8.87 -17.55 21.14
C ILE A 43 -7.45 -17.82 21.63
N ASP A 44 -7.25 -18.91 22.36
CA ASP A 44 -5.94 -19.33 22.83
C ASP A 44 -5.48 -20.53 21.99
N PHE A 45 -4.43 -20.33 21.20
CA PHE A 45 -3.82 -21.40 20.40
C PHE A 45 -2.61 -21.98 21.11
N THR A 46 -2.40 -23.30 21.03
CA THR A 46 -1.07 -23.84 21.35
C THR A 46 -0.06 -23.40 20.29
N ILE A 47 1.23 -23.36 20.64
CA ILE A 47 2.31 -23.04 19.70
C ILE A 47 2.31 -24.02 18.51
N ASP A 48 2.12 -25.32 18.79
CA ASP A 48 1.94 -26.34 17.74
C ASP A 48 0.73 -26.06 16.84
N SER A 49 -0.43 -25.75 17.43
CA SER A 49 -1.64 -25.44 16.65
C SER A 49 -1.48 -24.19 15.79
N ILE A 50 -0.85 -23.13 16.31
CA ILE A 50 -0.52 -21.94 15.53
C ILE A 50 0.31 -22.29 14.31
N ASN A 51 1.34 -23.12 14.45
CA ASN A 51 2.22 -23.49 13.35
C ASN A 51 1.45 -24.30 12.29
N ASN A 52 0.67 -25.29 12.72
CA ASN A 52 -0.16 -26.09 11.83
C ASN A 52 -1.18 -25.24 11.06
N GLN A 53 -1.77 -24.22 11.70
CA GLN A 53 -2.71 -23.30 11.06
C GLN A 53 -2.03 -22.34 10.07
N ILE A 54 -0.77 -21.95 10.33
CA ILE A 54 0.04 -21.17 9.40
C ILE A 54 0.42 -22.01 8.18
N GLU A 55 0.91 -23.24 8.39
CA GLU A 55 1.29 -24.17 7.31
C GLU A 55 0.09 -24.58 6.43
N ALA A 56 -1.11 -24.63 7.01
CA ALA A 56 -2.35 -24.90 6.29
C ALA A 56 -2.98 -23.66 5.62
N ASP A 57 -2.29 -22.51 5.62
CA ASP A 57 -2.80 -21.24 5.09
C ASP A 57 -4.14 -20.79 5.70
N ASN A 58 -4.43 -21.17 6.95
CA ASN A 58 -5.58 -20.69 7.72
C ASN A 58 -5.24 -19.42 8.51
N ILE A 59 -3.98 -19.26 8.93
CA ILE A 59 -3.44 -18.02 9.49
C ILE A 59 -2.42 -17.45 8.50
N LEU A 60 -2.79 -16.36 7.86
CA LEU A 60 -1.97 -15.68 6.86
C LEU A 60 -1.04 -14.67 7.53
N LEU A 61 0.26 -14.98 7.50
CA LEU A 61 1.33 -14.06 7.91
C LEU A 61 1.63 -12.96 6.86
N ASP A 62 0.92 -13.00 5.71
CA ASP A 62 1.04 -12.12 4.54
C ASP A 62 2.27 -12.45 3.65
N GLU A 63 2.03 -12.79 2.37
CA GLU A 63 3.01 -13.42 1.45
C GLU A 63 4.19 -12.51 1.08
N ASP A 64 4.01 -11.18 1.09
CA ASP A 64 5.06 -10.23 0.71
C ASP A 64 6.01 -9.84 1.87
N PHE A 65 5.68 -10.20 3.12
CA PHE A 65 6.42 -9.74 4.32
C PHE A 65 7.40 -10.76 4.90
N GLN A 66 7.44 -12.01 4.43
CA GLN A 66 8.53 -12.94 4.77
C GLN A 66 9.92 -12.39 4.40
N ARG A 67 9.99 -11.34 3.57
CA ARG A 67 11.23 -10.59 3.26
C ARG A 67 11.64 -9.53 4.29
N TYR A 68 10.84 -9.26 5.32
CA TYR A 68 11.12 -8.25 6.35
C TYR A 68 10.92 -8.77 7.78
N LEU A 69 11.45 -9.96 8.09
CA LEU A 69 11.70 -10.33 9.48
C LEU A 69 12.73 -9.35 10.06
N VAL A 70 12.27 -8.36 10.82
CA VAL A 70 13.12 -7.30 11.39
C VAL A 70 13.81 -7.80 12.67
N TRP A 71 13.25 -8.83 13.30
CA TRP A 71 13.87 -9.43 14.47
C TRP A 71 15.11 -10.21 14.07
N ASP A 72 16.26 -9.81 14.61
CA ASP A 72 17.47 -10.60 14.52
C ASP A 72 17.32 -11.93 15.27
N GLU A 73 18.16 -12.91 14.94
CA GLU A 73 18.12 -14.23 15.57
C GLU A 73 18.26 -14.18 17.10
N ASN A 74 18.88 -13.13 17.67
CA ASN A 74 18.97 -12.95 19.12
C ASN A 74 17.60 -12.68 19.73
N LYS A 75 16.84 -11.76 19.14
CA LYS A 75 15.49 -11.42 19.59
C LYS A 75 14.52 -12.58 19.38
N GLN A 76 14.67 -13.30 18.27
CA GLN A 76 13.93 -14.54 18.03
C GLN A 76 14.26 -15.60 19.09
N SER A 77 15.54 -15.82 19.39
CA SER A 77 15.97 -16.78 20.42
C SER A 77 15.37 -16.45 21.80
N LYS A 78 15.35 -15.17 22.19
CA LYS A 78 14.73 -14.71 23.45
C LYS A 78 13.23 -14.95 23.53
N LEU A 79 12.52 -14.94 22.40
CA LEU A 79 11.11 -15.33 22.36
C LEU A 79 10.96 -16.81 22.68
N ILE A 80 11.80 -17.67 22.09
CA ILE A 80 11.76 -19.11 22.37
C ILE A 80 12.15 -19.40 23.83
N GLU A 81 13.13 -18.70 24.38
CA GLU A 81 13.46 -18.75 25.81
C GLU A 81 12.26 -18.35 26.68
N SER A 82 11.54 -17.28 26.32
CA SER A 82 10.29 -16.89 27.02
C SER A 82 9.24 -18.01 27.00
N LEU A 83 9.01 -18.66 25.85
CA LEU A 83 8.07 -19.77 25.73
C LEU A 83 8.49 -20.97 26.59
N TYR A 84 9.76 -21.35 26.52
CA TYR A 84 10.31 -22.45 27.32
C TYR A 84 10.13 -22.20 28.82
N LEU A 85 10.40 -20.96 29.28
CA LEU A 85 10.31 -20.53 30.67
C LEU A 85 8.89 -20.21 31.14
N ASN A 86 7.87 -20.33 30.29
CA ASN A 86 6.49 -19.91 30.57
C ASN A 86 6.34 -18.42 30.93
N ILE A 87 7.17 -17.57 30.36
CA ILE A 87 7.06 -16.12 30.52
C ILE A 87 5.90 -15.63 29.64
N PRO A 88 4.93 -14.87 30.20
CA PRO A 88 3.84 -14.32 29.41
C PRO A 88 4.34 -13.46 28.25
N ILE A 89 3.82 -13.72 27.05
CA ILE A 89 4.08 -12.91 25.86
C ILE A 89 2.86 -12.04 25.52
N PRO A 90 3.04 -10.89 24.85
CA PRO A 90 1.92 -10.05 24.43
C PRO A 90 0.94 -10.80 23.53
N VAL A 91 -0.35 -10.46 23.69
CA VAL A 91 -1.44 -11.00 22.85
C VAL A 91 -1.18 -10.72 21.37
N CYS A 92 -1.68 -11.58 20.49
CA CYS A 92 -1.71 -11.31 19.05
C CYS A 92 -3.11 -10.82 18.65
N TYR A 93 -3.18 -10.07 17.56
CA TYR A 93 -4.45 -9.59 17.01
C TYR A 93 -4.60 -10.12 15.59
N PHE A 94 -5.77 -10.68 15.28
CA PHE A 94 -6.11 -11.21 13.96
C PHE A 94 -7.34 -10.49 13.41
N ALA A 95 -7.41 -10.32 12.09
CA ALA A 95 -8.63 -9.96 11.37
C ALA A 95 -9.18 -11.23 10.71
N GLU A 96 -10.47 -11.51 10.91
CA GLU A 96 -11.17 -12.54 10.16
C GLU A 96 -11.41 -12.08 8.72
N LEU A 97 -11.12 -12.96 7.76
CA LEU A 97 -11.32 -12.76 6.34
C LEU A 97 -12.65 -13.33 5.88
N GLU A 98 -13.08 -12.96 4.68
CA GLU A 98 -14.38 -13.37 4.14
C GLU A 98 -14.55 -14.88 4.03
N ASP A 99 -13.45 -15.60 3.76
CA ASP A 99 -13.38 -17.06 3.65
C ASP A 99 -13.17 -17.78 4.99
N GLY A 100 -13.19 -17.06 6.12
CA GLY A 100 -13.02 -17.60 7.47
C GLY A 100 -11.57 -17.79 7.92
N LYS A 101 -10.59 -17.44 7.07
CA LYS A 101 -9.17 -17.40 7.44
C LYS A 101 -8.86 -16.21 8.34
N TYR A 102 -7.67 -16.21 8.94
CA TYR A 102 -7.18 -15.12 9.77
C TYR A 102 -6.01 -14.40 9.10
N SER A 103 -6.06 -13.07 9.06
CA SER A 103 -4.94 -12.20 8.68
C SER A 103 -4.32 -11.63 9.94
N VAL A 104 -3.00 -11.81 10.12
CA VAL A 104 -2.32 -11.31 11.33
C VAL A 104 -2.18 -9.79 11.29
N ILE A 105 -2.69 -9.13 12.33
CA ILE A 105 -2.63 -7.68 12.54
C ILE A 105 -1.39 -7.32 13.32
N ASP A 106 -1.29 -7.86 14.54
CA ASP A 106 -0.15 -7.72 15.45
C ASP A 106 0.32 -9.10 15.88
N GLY A 107 1.62 -9.20 16.14
CA GLY A 107 2.28 -10.46 16.50
C GLY A 107 3.01 -11.13 15.35
N LYS A 108 3.03 -10.54 14.14
CA LYS A 108 3.72 -11.09 12.96
C LYS A 108 5.15 -11.55 13.25
N GLN A 109 5.95 -10.70 13.89
CA GLN A 109 7.35 -11.03 14.22
C GLN A 109 7.43 -12.19 15.23
N ARG A 110 6.51 -12.26 16.20
CA ARG A 110 6.46 -13.36 17.18
C ARG A 110 6.11 -14.67 16.48
N LEU A 111 5.02 -14.69 15.72
CA LEU A 111 4.53 -15.87 15.01
C LEU A 111 5.52 -16.37 13.94
N SER A 112 6.15 -15.45 13.21
CA SER A 112 7.20 -15.80 12.24
C SER A 112 8.41 -16.42 12.93
N SER A 113 8.87 -15.84 14.04
CA SER A 113 10.00 -16.40 14.82
C SER A 113 9.71 -17.81 15.33
N ILE A 114 8.48 -18.04 15.80
CA ILE A 114 8.01 -19.35 16.24
C ILE A 114 8.02 -20.34 15.08
N SER A 115 7.46 -19.96 13.93
CA SER A 115 7.41 -20.83 12.74
C SER A 115 8.81 -21.16 12.19
N ILE A 116 9.73 -20.18 12.14
CA ILE A 116 11.14 -20.40 11.73
C ILE A 116 11.84 -21.37 12.68
N PHE A 117 11.61 -21.22 13.99
CA PHE A 117 12.14 -22.15 14.98
C PHE A 117 11.60 -23.56 14.77
N LEU A 118 10.28 -23.72 14.66
CA LEU A 118 9.63 -25.03 14.46
C LEU A 118 10.02 -25.70 13.14
N SER A 119 10.28 -24.90 12.10
CA SER A 119 10.83 -25.35 10.81
C SER A 119 12.31 -25.75 10.88
N ASN A 120 12.94 -25.67 12.06
CA ASN A 120 14.33 -26.02 12.32
C ASN A 120 15.37 -25.07 11.66
N ASP A 121 14.95 -23.85 11.35
CA ASP A 121 15.78 -22.83 10.69
C ASP A 121 16.40 -21.81 11.65
N LEU A 122 15.96 -21.74 12.90
CA LEU A 122 16.57 -20.93 13.95
C LEU A 122 17.53 -21.74 14.83
N ILE A 123 18.78 -21.29 14.96
CA ILE A 123 19.71 -21.73 16.01
C ILE A 123 19.57 -20.79 17.21
N LEU A 124 19.22 -21.33 18.37
CA LEU A 124 19.08 -20.55 19.58
C LEU A 124 20.45 -20.04 20.05
N LYS A 125 20.56 -18.74 20.32
CA LYS A 125 21.80 -18.13 20.79
C LYS A 125 21.57 -16.99 21.78
N ASN A 126 22.61 -16.70 22.56
CA ASN A 126 22.65 -15.61 23.53
C ASN A 126 21.53 -15.66 24.60
N LEU A 127 21.08 -16.88 24.93
CA LEU A 127 20.15 -17.14 26.02
C LEU A 127 20.88 -17.11 27.36
N LYS A 128 20.32 -16.37 28.32
CA LYS A 128 20.97 -16.12 29.62
C LYS A 128 20.44 -17.04 30.71
N ILE A 129 19.15 -17.36 30.67
CA ILE A 129 18.46 -18.12 31.71
C ILE A 129 18.40 -19.58 31.28
N ALA A 130 17.91 -19.85 30.07
CA ALA A 130 17.86 -21.18 29.47
C ALA A 130 19.13 -21.43 28.63
N SER A 131 20.30 -21.23 29.25
CA SER A 131 21.59 -21.30 28.55
C SER A 131 21.88 -22.67 27.93
N GLU A 132 21.26 -23.73 28.46
CA GLU A 132 21.31 -25.11 27.95
C GLU A 132 20.68 -25.29 26.57
N LEU A 133 19.89 -24.31 26.12
CA LEU A 133 19.27 -24.30 24.80
C LEU A 133 20.17 -23.64 23.75
N ASN A 134 21.23 -22.91 24.15
CA ASN A 134 22.14 -22.29 23.20
C ASN A 134 22.80 -23.33 22.28
N GLY A 135 22.88 -23.01 20.99
CA GLY A 135 23.41 -23.90 19.96
C GLY A 135 22.41 -24.96 19.47
N LYS A 136 21.24 -25.08 20.11
CA LYS A 136 20.21 -26.04 19.68
C LYS A 136 19.25 -25.41 18.67
N LYS A 137 18.83 -26.24 17.71
CA LYS A 137 17.63 -26.06 16.87
C LYS A 137 16.49 -26.93 17.38
N GLN A 138 15.29 -26.76 16.84
CA GLN A 138 14.12 -27.56 17.21
C GLN A 138 14.39 -29.08 17.21
N ARG A 139 15.00 -29.62 16.14
CA ARG A 139 15.26 -31.07 16.01
C ARG A 139 16.33 -31.61 16.97
N THR A 140 17.11 -30.73 17.57
CA THR A 140 18.21 -31.09 18.51
C THR A 140 17.82 -30.87 19.97
N LEU A 141 16.59 -30.43 20.23
CA LEU A 141 16.06 -30.32 21.58
C LEU A 141 15.72 -31.69 22.14
N GLU A 142 15.87 -31.83 23.46
CA GLU A 142 15.32 -33.00 24.14
C GLU A 142 13.79 -32.99 24.02
N PRO A 143 13.13 -34.15 23.90
CA PRO A 143 11.68 -34.21 23.73
C PRO A 143 10.90 -33.46 24.83
N GLU A 144 11.41 -33.43 26.06
CA GLU A 144 10.80 -32.66 27.15
C GLU A 144 10.90 -31.15 26.93
N GLN A 145 12.04 -30.67 26.42
CA GLN A 145 12.27 -29.25 26.17
C GLN A 145 11.35 -28.74 25.05
N LEU A 146 11.22 -29.53 23.99
CA LEU A 146 10.34 -29.22 22.87
C LEU A 146 8.87 -29.19 23.31
N ARG A 147 8.41 -30.21 24.05
CA ARG A 147 7.05 -30.26 24.58
C ARG A 147 6.71 -29.03 25.44
N LYS A 148 7.66 -28.54 26.26
CA LYS A 148 7.48 -27.32 27.07
C LYS A 148 7.24 -26.06 26.23
N ILE A 149 7.70 -26.02 24.99
CA ILE A 149 7.51 -24.91 24.06
C ILE A 149 6.20 -25.11 23.28
N GLU A 150 6.01 -26.27 22.66
CA GLU A 150 4.86 -26.58 21.81
C GLU A 150 3.52 -26.53 22.54
N SER A 151 3.49 -26.94 23.81
CA SER A 151 2.27 -26.94 24.62
C SER A 151 1.91 -25.56 25.18
N ARG A 152 2.75 -24.53 25.00
CA ARG A 152 2.41 -23.17 25.45
C ARG A 152 1.28 -22.62 24.63
N THR A 153 0.45 -21.81 25.26
CA THR A 153 -0.61 -21.10 24.57
C THR A 153 -0.20 -19.65 24.30
N ILE A 154 -0.60 -19.17 23.14
CA ILE A 154 -0.57 -17.75 22.79
C ILE A 154 -2.01 -17.27 22.65
N ARG A 155 -2.30 -16.18 23.37
CA ARG A 155 -3.61 -15.54 23.32
C ARG A 155 -3.72 -14.66 22.10
N CYS A 156 -4.78 -14.87 21.32
CA CYS A 156 -5.12 -14.08 20.16
C CYS A 156 -6.49 -13.44 20.35
N ILE A 157 -6.65 -12.21 19.89
CA ILE A 157 -7.94 -11.52 19.80
C ILE A 157 -8.30 -11.43 18.31
N VAL A 158 -9.40 -12.06 17.93
CA VAL A 158 -9.92 -12.01 16.56
C VAL A 158 -10.90 -10.87 16.45
N ILE A 159 -10.67 -9.97 15.49
CA ILE A 159 -11.60 -8.95 15.05
C ILE A 159 -12.44 -9.54 13.93
N LEU A 160 -13.75 -9.68 14.16
CA LEU A 160 -14.67 -10.27 13.20
C LEU A 160 -14.84 -9.39 11.97
N LYS A 161 -15.11 -10.01 10.82
CA LYS A 161 -15.32 -9.33 9.54
C LYS A 161 -16.55 -8.42 9.51
N GLU A 162 -17.53 -8.64 10.39
CA GLU A 162 -18.71 -7.77 10.54
C GLU A 162 -18.41 -6.46 11.30
N SER A 163 -17.17 -6.28 11.78
CA SER A 163 -16.75 -5.06 12.46
C SER A 163 -16.66 -3.88 11.48
N ASP A 164 -17.01 -2.69 11.98
CA ASP A 164 -16.95 -1.44 11.21
C ASP A 164 -15.51 -1.13 10.74
N SER A 165 -15.32 -0.87 9.44
CA SER A 165 -13.99 -0.73 8.84
C SER A 165 -13.20 0.47 9.37
N ASP A 166 -13.87 1.57 9.74
CA ASP A 166 -13.19 2.73 10.32
C ASP A 166 -12.74 2.44 11.75
N VAL A 167 -13.55 1.71 12.53
CA VAL A 167 -13.15 1.32 13.89
C VAL A 167 -12.06 0.25 13.85
N CYS A 168 -12.11 -0.68 12.90
CA CYS A 168 -11.01 -1.60 12.65
C CYS A 168 -9.72 -0.79 12.42
N ARG A 169 -9.72 0.16 11.48
CA ARG A 169 -8.57 1.06 11.20
C ARG A 169 -8.03 1.72 12.47
N GLU A 170 -8.91 2.28 13.30
CA GLU A 170 -8.52 2.88 14.58
C GLU A 170 -7.87 1.88 15.55
N ILE A 171 -8.38 0.64 15.61
CA ILE A 171 -7.76 -0.43 16.41
C ILE A 171 -6.36 -0.75 15.86
N PHE A 172 -6.22 -0.87 14.55
CA PHE A 172 -4.93 -1.09 13.89
C PHE A 172 -3.93 0.01 14.22
N ASP A 173 -4.33 1.27 14.11
CA ASP A 173 -3.47 2.43 14.35
C ASP A 173 -3.04 2.49 15.83
N ARG A 174 -3.95 2.20 16.76
CA ARG A 174 -3.64 2.14 18.21
C ARG A 174 -2.70 1.00 18.57
N LEU A 175 -2.90 -0.19 18.00
CA LEU A 175 -2.04 -1.34 18.25
C LEU A 175 -0.62 -1.10 17.71
N ASN A 176 -0.52 -0.42 16.57
CA ASN A 176 0.74 -0.09 15.94
C ASN A 176 1.36 1.23 16.44
N SER A 177 0.78 1.92 17.42
CA SER A 177 1.24 3.24 17.90
C SER A 177 2.67 3.24 18.46
N ASN A 178 3.18 2.09 18.93
CA ASN A 178 4.59 1.91 19.35
C ASN A 178 5.51 1.39 18.22
N SER A 179 4.97 1.25 17.01
CA SER A 179 5.64 0.81 15.78
C SER A 179 5.46 1.89 14.70
N VAL A 180 6.06 1.72 13.52
CA VAL A 180 5.69 2.56 12.37
C VAL A 180 4.24 2.20 12.00
N PRO A 181 3.28 3.15 12.03
CA PRO A 181 1.89 2.86 11.72
C PRO A 181 1.77 2.44 10.26
N LEU A 182 0.89 1.46 10.01
CA LEU A 182 0.52 1.05 8.66
C LEU A 182 -0.20 2.21 7.99
N ASN A 183 0.12 2.48 6.73
CA ASN A 183 -0.64 3.43 5.94
C ASN A 183 -1.96 2.80 5.46
N LYS A 184 -2.84 3.64 4.91
CA LYS A 184 -4.17 3.22 4.42
C LYS A 184 -4.10 2.06 3.42
N GLN A 185 -3.09 2.01 2.56
CA GLN A 185 -2.95 0.93 1.57
C GLN A 185 -2.40 -0.37 2.18
N GLU A 186 -1.47 -0.29 3.12
CA GLU A 186 -0.98 -1.44 3.88
C GLU A 186 -2.13 -2.09 4.68
N LEU A 187 -3.02 -1.27 5.24
CA LEU A 187 -4.23 -1.75 5.91
C LEU A 187 -5.24 -2.38 4.93
N ARG A 188 -5.45 -1.78 3.75
CA ARG A 188 -6.30 -2.38 2.71
C ARG A 188 -5.79 -3.75 2.32
N ASN A 189 -4.47 -3.88 2.15
CA ASN A 189 -3.85 -5.15 1.82
C ASN A 189 -4.12 -6.23 2.88
N SER A 190 -4.04 -5.89 4.17
CA SER A 190 -4.28 -6.85 5.24
C SER A 190 -5.76 -7.22 5.40
N THR A 191 -6.67 -6.30 5.06
CA THR A 191 -8.12 -6.41 5.33
C THR A 191 -8.91 -6.93 4.12
N PHE A 192 -8.59 -6.48 2.91
CA PHE A 192 -9.34 -6.75 1.68
C PHE A 192 -8.55 -7.61 0.71
N ARG A 193 -8.11 -8.78 1.18
CA ARG A 193 -7.40 -9.76 0.34
C ARG A 193 -8.28 -10.29 -0.79
N GLY A 194 -7.67 -10.63 -1.90
CA GLY A 194 -8.33 -11.18 -3.07
C GLY A 194 -7.60 -10.85 -4.35
N LYS A 195 -8.04 -11.48 -5.44
CA LYS A 195 -7.34 -11.45 -6.72
C LYS A 195 -7.11 -10.05 -7.32
N PHE A 196 -7.98 -9.08 -7.03
CA PHE A 196 -7.75 -7.71 -7.50
C PHE A 196 -6.69 -7.01 -6.68
N ASN A 197 -6.64 -7.24 -5.37
CA ASN A 197 -5.54 -6.79 -4.53
C ASN A 197 -4.19 -7.39 -4.99
N ASP A 198 -4.17 -8.69 -5.31
CA ASP A 198 -2.95 -9.36 -5.80
C ASP A 198 -2.53 -8.84 -7.17
N PHE A 199 -3.49 -8.59 -8.05
CA PHE A 199 -3.28 -7.92 -9.33
C PHE A 199 -2.66 -6.52 -9.18
N LEU A 200 -3.10 -5.72 -8.20
CA LEU A 200 -2.53 -4.39 -7.95
C LEU A 200 -1.06 -4.48 -7.51
N LYS A 201 -0.70 -5.49 -6.70
CA LYS A 201 0.69 -5.77 -6.34
C LYS A 201 1.52 -6.18 -7.56
N GLU A 202 0.95 -7.03 -8.42
CA GLU A 202 1.61 -7.43 -9.67
C GLU A 202 1.89 -6.22 -10.57
N LEU A 203 0.90 -5.33 -10.70
CA LEU A 203 1.05 -4.08 -11.46
C LEU A 203 2.11 -3.16 -10.85
N ALA A 204 2.14 -3.01 -9.52
CA ALA A 204 3.17 -2.21 -8.84
C ALA A 204 4.59 -2.73 -9.11
N LYS A 205 4.75 -4.06 -9.29
CA LYS A 205 6.00 -4.75 -9.65
C LYS A 205 6.29 -4.73 -11.17
N ASN A 206 5.41 -4.19 -12.01
CA ASN A 206 5.61 -4.17 -13.45
C ASN A 206 6.73 -3.20 -13.86
N LYS A 207 7.67 -3.66 -14.69
CA LYS A 207 8.82 -2.86 -15.14
C LYS A 207 8.46 -1.56 -15.84
N ALA A 208 7.44 -1.55 -16.69
CA ALA A 208 7.03 -0.30 -17.36
C ALA A 208 6.53 0.72 -16.34
N PHE A 209 5.79 0.26 -15.32
CA PHE A 209 5.28 1.12 -14.26
C PHE A 209 6.36 1.54 -13.25
N GLN A 210 7.39 0.73 -13.02
CA GLN A 210 8.58 1.11 -12.25
C GLN A 210 9.42 2.17 -12.99
N ASN A 211 9.71 1.94 -14.27
CA ASN A 211 10.55 2.82 -15.08
C ASN A 211 10.00 4.25 -15.17
N ILE A 212 8.69 4.39 -15.39
CA ILE A 212 8.06 5.73 -15.49
C ILE A 212 8.15 6.53 -14.18
N ARG A 213 8.29 5.83 -13.05
CA ARG A 213 8.48 6.46 -11.73
C ARG A 213 9.95 6.76 -11.44
N GLY A 214 10.87 6.28 -12.28
CA GLY A 214 12.30 6.54 -12.14
C GLY A 214 12.97 5.72 -11.03
N VAL A 215 12.38 4.60 -10.60
CA VAL A 215 12.91 3.74 -9.53
C VAL A 215 12.81 2.27 -9.88
N ASP A 216 13.89 1.53 -9.61
CA ASP A 216 14.02 0.08 -9.84
C ASP A 216 13.73 -0.77 -8.59
N LYS A 217 13.48 -0.12 -7.45
CA LYS A 217 13.23 -0.79 -6.16
C LYS A 217 11.73 -0.94 -5.90
N GLU A 218 11.40 -2.01 -5.19
CA GLU A 218 10.05 -2.26 -4.71
C GLU A 218 9.68 -1.28 -3.59
N ASP A 219 8.51 -0.67 -3.70
CA ASP A 219 7.95 0.22 -2.69
C ASP A 219 7.31 -0.57 -1.55
N LYS A 220 8.05 -0.60 -0.45
CA LYS A 220 7.70 -1.35 0.76
C LYS A 220 6.44 -0.84 1.44
N ARG A 221 6.05 0.41 1.21
CA ARG A 221 4.89 1.05 1.82
C ARG A 221 3.65 0.94 0.92
N MET A 222 3.71 0.21 -0.20
CA MET A 222 2.56 -0.03 -1.08
C MET A 222 1.90 1.23 -1.67
N ASN A 223 2.56 2.40 -1.66
CA ASN A 223 2.07 3.61 -2.32
C ASN A 223 1.76 3.37 -3.80
N ASN A 224 2.54 2.52 -4.46
CA ASN A 224 2.34 2.20 -5.87
C ASN A 224 1.15 1.27 -6.12
N CYS A 225 0.83 0.42 -5.15
CA CYS A 225 -0.43 -0.32 -5.18
C CYS A 225 -1.61 0.66 -5.03
N GLU A 226 -1.47 1.68 -4.17
CA GLU A 226 -2.48 2.73 -4.03
C GLU A 226 -2.64 3.55 -5.33
N LEU A 227 -1.54 3.92 -5.99
CA LEU A 227 -1.59 4.61 -7.29
C LEU A 227 -2.37 3.79 -8.32
N ALA A 228 -2.04 2.50 -8.48
CA ALA A 228 -2.78 1.62 -9.38
C ALA A 228 -4.27 1.54 -9.00
N LEU A 229 -4.58 1.39 -7.71
CA LEU A 229 -5.95 1.35 -7.21
C LEU A 229 -6.72 2.65 -7.50
N ARG A 230 -6.10 3.81 -7.28
CA ARG A 230 -6.65 5.14 -7.59
C ARG A 230 -7.00 5.26 -9.07
N TYR A 231 -6.11 4.82 -9.96
CA TYR A 231 -6.39 4.85 -11.40
C TYR A 231 -7.66 4.09 -11.74
N PHE A 232 -7.79 2.83 -11.33
CA PHE A 232 -8.95 2.01 -11.67
C PHE A 232 -10.24 2.56 -11.04
N ALA A 233 -10.16 2.96 -9.76
CA ALA A 233 -11.29 3.52 -9.04
C ALA A 233 -11.79 4.82 -9.70
N PHE A 234 -10.90 5.75 -10.03
CA PHE A 234 -11.31 6.97 -10.73
C PHE A 234 -11.76 6.68 -12.16
N LYS A 235 -11.04 5.86 -12.93
CA LYS A 235 -11.43 5.53 -14.32
C LYS A 235 -12.87 5.02 -14.41
N GLU A 236 -13.29 4.13 -13.49
CA GLU A 236 -14.63 3.54 -13.52
C GLU A 236 -15.68 4.34 -12.73
N LYS A 237 -15.30 5.00 -11.64
CA LYS A 237 -16.24 5.55 -10.64
C LYS A 237 -16.04 7.04 -10.32
N LEU A 238 -15.32 7.80 -11.17
CA LEU A 238 -15.06 9.24 -10.97
C LEU A 238 -16.35 10.04 -10.71
N SER A 239 -17.41 9.77 -11.47
CA SER A 239 -18.67 10.51 -11.36
C SER A 239 -19.38 10.28 -10.02
N SER A 240 -19.19 9.11 -9.42
CA SER A 240 -19.72 8.71 -8.11
C SER A 240 -18.77 8.96 -6.95
N TYR A 241 -17.60 9.56 -7.17
CA TYR A 241 -16.63 9.80 -6.11
C TYR A 241 -17.24 10.66 -4.98
N ARG A 242 -17.09 10.20 -3.74
CA ARG A 242 -17.45 10.92 -2.53
C ARG A 242 -16.30 10.80 -1.53
N PRO A 243 -15.81 11.91 -0.97
CA PRO A 243 -14.88 11.85 0.17
C PRO A 243 -15.51 11.08 1.35
N PRO A 244 -14.70 10.42 2.19
CA PRO A 244 -13.24 10.39 2.14
C PRO A 244 -12.68 9.44 1.07
N LEU A 245 -11.53 9.81 0.49
CA LEU A 245 -10.86 8.98 -0.53
C LEU A 245 -10.56 7.58 -0.02
N ALA A 246 -10.27 7.45 1.28
CA ALA A 246 -9.96 6.16 1.88
C ALA A 246 -11.10 5.15 1.70
N GLU A 247 -12.33 5.55 2.03
CA GLU A 247 -13.54 4.74 1.92
C GLU A 247 -13.88 4.44 0.46
N PHE A 248 -13.70 5.43 -0.44
CA PHE A 248 -13.90 5.24 -1.87
C PHE A 248 -13.01 4.11 -2.44
N LEU A 249 -11.72 4.11 -2.08
CA LEU A 249 -10.77 3.09 -2.53
C LEU A 249 -11.06 1.72 -1.85
N ASP A 250 -11.46 1.71 -0.58
CA ASP A 250 -11.85 0.47 0.13
C ASP A 250 -13.03 -0.21 -0.58
N ASN A 251 -14.07 0.58 -0.91
CA ASN A 251 -15.25 0.08 -1.59
C ASN A 251 -14.94 -0.43 -3.00
N TYR A 252 -14.13 0.31 -3.77
CA TYR A 252 -13.73 -0.13 -5.11
C TYR A 252 -12.87 -1.41 -5.06
N LEU A 253 -11.97 -1.56 -4.08
CA LEU A 253 -11.17 -2.78 -3.91
C LEU A 253 -12.05 -4.00 -3.59
N LYS A 254 -13.04 -3.85 -2.72
CA LYS A 254 -14.04 -4.91 -2.41
C LYS A 254 -14.84 -5.32 -3.64
N GLU A 255 -15.27 -4.36 -4.46
CA GLU A 255 -15.93 -4.64 -5.74
C GLU A 255 -14.97 -5.36 -6.72
N GLY A 256 -13.73 -4.86 -6.83
CA GLY A 256 -12.70 -5.36 -7.71
C GLY A 256 -12.34 -6.81 -7.46
N ASN A 257 -12.31 -7.24 -6.20
CA ASN A 257 -12.06 -8.64 -5.83
C ASN A 257 -13.10 -9.63 -6.40
N LYS A 258 -14.24 -9.13 -6.92
CA LYS A 258 -15.28 -9.92 -7.59
C LYS A 258 -15.20 -9.88 -9.12
N PHE A 259 -14.27 -9.15 -9.72
CA PHE A 259 -14.13 -9.04 -11.19
C PHE A 259 -13.74 -10.39 -11.81
N SER A 260 -14.02 -10.63 -13.09
CA SER A 260 -13.50 -11.82 -13.78
C SER A 260 -12.01 -11.68 -14.11
N ASP A 261 -11.31 -12.80 -14.27
CA ASP A 261 -9.88 -12.78 -14.60
C ASP A 261 -9.67 -12.17 -16.00
N GLU A 262 -10.63 -12.36 -16.91
CA GLU A 262 -10.68 -11.71 -18.22
C GLU A 262 -10.74 -10.17 -18.10
N LYS A 263 -11.57 -9.64 -17.18
CA LYS A 263 -11.63 -8.19 -16.94
C LYS A 263 -10.29 -7.68 -16.40
N ILE A 264 -9.70 -8.40 -15.44
CA ILE A 264 -8.40 -8.02 -14.84
C ILE A 264 -7.31 -7.97 -15.92
N GLU A 265 -7.21 -8.98 -16.78
CA GLU A 265 -6.19 -9.04 -17.83
C GLU A 265 -6.41 -7.96 -18.92
N LEU A 266 -7.66 -7.64 -19.25
CA LEU A 266 -7.98 -6.53 -20.15
C LEU A 266 -7.54 -5.18 -19.56
N GLU A 267 -7.85 -4.95 -18.29
CA GLU A 267 -7.50 -3.73 -17.56
C GLU A 267 -5.98 -3.59 -17.39
N LYS A 268 -5.27 -4.71 -17.16
CA LYS A 268 -3.80 -4.77 -17.15
C LYS A 268 -3.20 -4.25 -18.45
N LYS A 269 -3.66 -4.76 -19.59
CA LYS A 269 -3.15 -4.34 -20.91
C LYS A 269 -3.39 -2.86 -21.15
N ALA A 270 -4.59 -2.37 -20.84
CA ALA A 270 -4.94 -0.96 -20.97
C ALA A 270 -4.06 -0.06 -20.09
N PHE A 271 -3.85 -0.43 -18.82
CA PHE A 271 -2.98 0.29 -17.89
C PHE A 271 -1.55 0.40 -18.43
N ILE A 272 -0.97 -0.71 -18.86
CA ILE A 272 0.41 -0.75 -19.35
C ILE A 272 0.59 0.06 -20.64
N GLU A 273 -0.39 0.06 -21.54
CA GLU A 273 -0.35 0.91 -22.73
C GLU A 273 -0.40 2.41 -22.38
N ILE A 274 -1.20 2.80 -21.40
CA ILE A 274 -1.25 4.19 -20.90
C ILE A 274 0.09 4.57 -20.26
N VAL A 275 0.67 3.69 -19.44
CA VAL A 275 2.00 3.91 -18.84
C VAL A 275 3.06 4.13 -19.92
N LYS A 276 3.10 3.30 -20.97
CA LYS A 276 4.05 3.49 -22.09
C LYS A 276 3.86 4.83 -22.80
N LYS A 277 2.60 5.24 -23.02
CA LYS A 277 2.26 6.53 -23.63
C LYS A 277 2.79 7.69 -22.78
N ILE A 278 2.56 7.67 -21.47
CA ILE A 278 3.02 8.73 -20.55
C ILE A 278 4.55 8.72 -20.47
N HIS A 279 5.18 7.55 -20.39
CA HIS A 279 6.64 7.42 -20.41
C HIS A 279 7.25 7.99 -21.69
N PHE A 280 6.61 7.83 -22.84
CA PHE A 280 7.09 8.43 -24.09
C PHE A 280 7.11 9.97 -24.03
N VAL A 281 6.13 10.58 -23.35
CA VAL A 281 6.02 12.04 -23.23
C VAL A 281 6.94 12.57 -22.13
N PHE A 282 6.78 12.10 -20.91
CA PHE A 282 7.42 12.68 -19.72
C PHE A 282 8.67 11.93 -19.26
N ASP A 283 8.93 10.73 -19.77
CA ASP A 283 10.04 9.88 -19.34
C ASP A 283 10.07 9.75 -17.80
N LYS A 284 11.25 9.91 -17.16
CA LYS A 284 11.39 9.90 -15.70
C LYS A 284 10.74 11.08 -14.98
N ASN A 285 10.27 12.10 -15.69
CA ASN A 285 9.59 13.26 -15.10
C ASN A 285 8.09 13.06 -14.92
N ALA A 286 7.55 11.89 -15.29
CA ALA A 286 6.14 11.61 -15.11
C ALA A 286 5.72 11.78 -13.64
N PHE A 287 4.50 12.29 -13.46
CA PHE A 287 3.84 12.46 -12.16
C PHE A 287 4.54 13.43 -11.19
N ARG A 288 5.49 14.23 -11.68
CA ARG A 288 6.20 15.26 -10.92
C ARG A 288 5.71 16.64 -11.31
N ARG A 289 5.76 17.57 -10.36
CA ARG A 289 5.47 18.97 -10.62
C ARG A 289 6.68 19.61 -11.31
N TYR A 290 6.43 20.56 -12.21
CA TYR A 290 7.48 21.40 -12.79
C TYR A 290 7.52 22.75 -12.08
N ASP A 291 8.68 23.13 -11.55
CA ASP A 291 8.90 24.46 -10.98
C ASP A 291 9.28 25.44 -12.11
N LEU A 292 8.38 26.37 -12.43
CA LEU A 292 8.61 27.37 -13.48
C LEU A 292 9.71 28.40 -13.13
N ILE A 293 9.94 28.66 -11.83
CA ILE A 293 10.92 29.64 -11.37
C ILE A 293 12.32 29.03 -11.51
N GLN A 294 12.50 27.83 -10.96
CA GLN A 294 13.78 27.10 -11.00
C GLN A 294 14.02 26.39 -12.34
N LYS A 295 12.98 26.24 -13.17
CA LYS A 295 12.99 25.53 -14.45
C LYS A 295 13.47 24.08 -14.32
N VAL A 296 13.03 23.41 -13.27
CA VAL A 296 13.37 22.01 -12.97
C VAL A 296 12.13 21.23 -12.60
N TRP A 297 12.18 19.92 -12.86
CA TRP A 297 11.19 18.98 -12.34
C TRP A 297 11.51 18.68 -10.88
N GLU A 298 10.47 18.60 -10.06
CA GLU A 298 10.60 18.08 -8.70
C GLU A 298 10.99 16.61 -8.71
N THR A 299 11.66 16.15 -7.67
CA THR A 299 12.06 14.75 -7.54
C THR A 299 10.89 13.84 -7.12
N ARG A 300 9.96 14.38 -6.32
CA ARG A 300 8.89 13.64 -5.64
C ARG A 300 7.68 13.42 -6.53
N ILE A 301 7.08 12.23 -6.42
CA ILE A 301 5.84 11.90 -7.13
C ILE A 301 4.65 12.56 -6.41
N ASN A 302 3.77 13.19 -7.18
CA ASN A 302 2.52 13.75 -6.70
C ASN A 302 1.34 12.85 -7.11
N LYS A 303 0.65 12.26 -6.13
CA LYS A 303 -0.50 11.35 -6.37
C LYS A 303 -1.66 12.04 -7.11
N ALA A 304 -1.90 13.33 -6.88
CA ALA A 304 -2.94 14.08 -7.59
C ALA A 304 -2.57 14.37 -9.06
N ILE A 305 -1.28 14.60 -9.36
CA ILE A 305 -0.79 14.66 -10.75
C ILE A 305 -0.94 13.30 -11.41
N PHE A 306 -0.61 12.21 -10.70
CA PHE A 306 -0.81 10.85 -11.20
C PHE A 306 -2.26 10.61 -11.65
N ASP A 307 -3.25 10.96 -10.82
CA ASP A 307 -4.67 10.80 -11.17
C ASP A 307 -5.00 11.51 -12.49
N VAL A 308 -4.59 12.79 -12.62
CA VAL A 308 -4.91 13.63 -13.77
C VAL A 308 -4.26 13.10 -15.05
N ILE A 309 -2.97 12.83 -15.00
CA ILE A 309 -2.22 12.37 -16.18
C ILE A 309 -2.70 11.00 -16.63
N MET A 310 -2.90 10.06 -15.71
CA MET A 310 -3.38 8.72 -16.06
C MET A 310 -4.77 8.75 -16.68
N LEU A 311 -5.71 9.53 -16.11
CA LEU A 311 -7.07 9.65 -16.64
C LEU A 311 -7.08 10.33 -18.01
N SER A 312 -6.32 11.40 -18.22
CA SER A 312 -6.28 12.09 -19.51
C SER A 312 -5.72 11.21 -20.62
N PHE A 313 -4.64 10.47 -20.36
CA PHE A 313 -3.99 9.64 -21.37
C PHE A 313 -4.81 8.41 -21.78
N THR A 314 -5.92 8.10 -21.08
CA THR A 314 -6.89 7.11 -21.56
C THR A 314 -7.54 7.53 -22.88
N ASN A 315 -7.67 8.83 -23.12
CA ASN A 315 -8.42 9.40 -24.25
C ASN A 315 -7.54 10.03 -25.33
N ILE A 316 -6.21 9.99 -25.18
CA ILE A 316 -5.26 10.50 -26.19
C ILE A 316 -4.70 9.31 -26.98
N ASP A 317 -4.86 9.33 -28.30
CA ASP A 317 -4.31 8.31 -29.17
C ASP A 317 -2.79 8.46 -29.35
N ILE A 318 -2.13 7.38 -29.77
CA ILE A 318 -0.67 7.34 -29.89
C ILE A 318 -0.12 8.25 -31.00
N GLN A 319 -0.90 8.54 -32.05
CA GLN A 319 -0.45 9.41 -33.15
C GLN A 319 -0.43 10.86 -32.70
N THR A 320 -1.46 11.30 -31.99
CA THR A 320 -1.50 12.61 -31.34
C THR A 320 -0.34 12.77 -30.36
N ILE A 321 -0.07 11.76 -29.52
CA ILE A 321 1.07 11.79 -28.59
C ILE A 321 2.41 11.93 -29.31
N LYS A 322 2.64 11.19 -30.40
CA LYS A 322 3.88 11.26 -31.16
C LYS A 322 4.07 12.61 -31.84
N LYS A 323 2.99 13.18 -32.37
CA LYS A 323 3.00 14.45 -33.10
C LYS A 323 3.17 15.65 -32.17
N ASP A 324 2.43 15.66 -31.05
CA ASP A 324 2.27 16.84 -30.21
C ASP A 324 2.95 16.68 -28.83
N LYS A 325 3.93 15.77 -28.72
CA LYS A 325 4.70 15.50 -27.48
C LYS A 325 5.16 16.78 -26.77
N GLU A 326 5.87 17.67 -27.47
CA GLU A 326 6.40 18.90 -26.88
C GLU A 326 5.28 19.84 -26.42
N LYS A 327 4.17 19.91 -27.17
CA LYS A 327 3.00 20.71 -26.77
C LYS A 327 2.36 20.18 -25.49
N ILE A 328 2.29 18.86 -25.31
CA ILE A 328 1.78 18.24 -24.08
C ILE A 328 2.69 18.60 -22.90
N ILE A 329 4.01 18.54 -23.09
CA ILE A 329 4.98 18.89 -22.05
C ILE A 329 4.85 20.37 -21.68
N ASP A 330 4.81 21.26 -22.67
CA ASP A 330 4.72 22.71 -22.44
C ASP A 330 3.39 23.08 -21.79
N ALA A 331 2.26 22.51 -22.24
CA ALA A 331 0.97 22.67 -21.58
C ALA A 331 1.01 22.23 -20.11
N PHE A 332 1.76 21.17 -19.79
CA PHE A 332 1.91 20.69 -18.42
C PHE A 332 2.82 21.61 -17.57
N LYS A 333 3.88 22.16 -18.16
CA LYS A 333 4.72 23.16 -17.46
C LYS A 333 3.92 24.43 -17.18
N ASP A 334 3.12 24.87 -18.16
CA ASP A 334 2.29 26.07 -18.05
C ASP A 334 1.22 25.94 -16.97
N ILE A 335 0.54 24.78 -16.88
CA ILE A 335 -0.46 24.56 -15.83
C ILE A 335 0.16 24.51 -14.43
N CYS A 336 1.40 24.03 -14.30
CA CYS A 336 2.14 24.06 -13.03
C CYS A 336 2.42 25.49 -12.53
N GLY A 337 2.25 26.52 -13.37
CA GLY A 337 2.32 27.92 -12.97
C GLY A 337 1.05 28.50 -12.38
N LEU A 338 -0.08 27.79 -12.49
CA LEU A 338 -1.37 28.32 -12.02
C LEU A 338 -1.53 28.06 -10.53
N THR A 339 -1.84 29.11 -9.76
CA THR A 339 -2.10 29.02 -8.33
C THR A 339 -3.20 28.00 -8.03
N GLU A 340 -4.32 28.05 -8.76
CA GLU A 340 -5.45 27.13 -8.58
C GLU A 340 -5.06 25.67 -8.85
N PHE A 341 -4.22 25.41 -9.86
CA PHE A 341 -3.72 24.06 -10.11
C PHE A 341 -2.83 23.59 -8.96
N ASN A 342 -1.88 24.41 -8.53
CA ASN A 342 -1.00 24.08 -7.41
C ASN A 342 -1.80 23.74 -6.14
N GLU A 343 -2.75 24.59 -5.75
CA GLU A 343 -3.62 24.35 -4.59
C GLU A 343 -4.39 23.03 -4.70
N SER A 344 -4.85 22.68 -5.91
CA SER A 344 -5.61 21.45 -6.17
C SER A 344 -4.77 20.16 -6.14
N ILE A 345 -3.43 20.27 -6.18
CA ILE A 345 -2.49 19.14 -6.11
C ILE A 345 -1.64 19.11 -4.84
N THR A 346 -1.68 20.15 -3.98
CA THR A 346 -0.93 20.20 -2.71
C THR A 346 -1.80 20.25 -1.47
N THR A 347 -2.91 20.99 -1.49
CA THR A 347 -3.68 21.32 -0.28
C THR A 347 -4.93 20.44 -0.21
N TRP A 348 -6.01 20.82 -0.90
CA TRP A 348 -7.33 20.18 -0.77
C TRP A 348 -7.55 19.01 -1.75
N THR A 349 -6.49 18.23 -2.00
CA THR A 349 -6.38 17.31 -3.14
C THR A 349 -7.48 16.25 -3.23
N LYS A 350 -8.12 15.90 -2.13
CA LYS A 350 -9.15 14.85 -2.05
C LYS A 350 -10.57 15.40 -2.21
N THR A 351 -10.76 16.72 -2.19
CA THR A 351 -12.10 17.32 -2.32
C THR A 351 -12.64 17.22 -3.74
N ILE A 352 -13.97 17.12 -3.89
CA ILE A 352 -14.63 17.15 -5.21
C ILE A 352 -14.23 18.42 -5.98
N LYS A 353 -14.11 19.56 -5.28
CA LYS A 353 -13.70 20.83 -5.86
C LYS A 353 -12.28 20.76 -6.45
N ALA A 354 -11.30 20.26 -5.69
CA ALA A 354 -9.92 20.16 -6.17
C ALA A 354 -9.78 19.16 -7.32
N ILE A 355 -10.45 17.99 -7.25
CA ILE A 355 -10.43 17.01 -8.33
C ILE A 355 -10.99 17.62 -9.63
N ASN A 356 -12.15 18.28 -9.54
CA ASN A 356 -12.72 18.98 -10.69
C ASN A 356 -11.80 20.11 -11.20
N ALA A 357 -11.19 20.89 -10.31
CA ALA A 357 -10.28 21.98 -10.69
C ALA A 357 -9.08 21.44 -11.50
N ARG A 358 -8.34 20.47 -10.96
CA ARG A 358 -7.16 19.92 -11.65
C ARG A 358 -7.49 19.26 -12.98
N LEU A 359 -8.61 18.53 -13.06
CA LEU A 359 -9.03 17.87 -14.30
C LEU A 359 -9.48 18.88 -15.36
N ASN A 360 -10.24 19.91 -14.98
CA ASN A 360 -10.70 20.93 -15.92
C ASN A 360 -9.54 21.81 -16.40
N LEU A 361 -8.70 22.32 -15.49
CA LEU A 361 -7.55 23.14 -15.88
C LEU A 361 -6.61 22.40 -16.83
N TRP A 362 -6.37 21.10 -16.58
CA TRP A 362 -5.55 20.27 -17.45
C TRP A 362 -6.19 20.04 -18.81
N ARG A 363 -7.51 19.75 -18.84
CA ARG A 363 -8.27 19.65 -20.08
C ARG A 363 -8.17 20.93 -20.91
N ASP A 364 -8.43 22.08 -20.29
CA ASP A 364 -8.47 23.37 -20.97
C ASP A 364 -7.09 23.75 -21.53
N ARG A 365 -6.00 23.36 -20.85
CA ARG A 365 -4.62 23.55 -21.34
C ARG A 365 -4.30 22.66 -22.54
N LEU A 366 -4.73 21.39 -22.52
CA LEU A 366 -4.60 20.50 -23.66
C LEU A 366 -5.46 20.95 -24.86
N GLU A 367 -6.69 21.41 -24.62
CA GLU A 367 -7.56 21.96 -25.66
C GLU A 367 -6.92 23.19 -26.31
N GLY A 368 -6.33 24.09 -25.52
CA GLY A 368 -5.54 25.22 -26.02
C GLY A 368 -4.33 24.82 -26.87
N ALA A 369 -3.77 23.63 -26.63
CA ALA A 369 -2.70 23.05 -27.42
C ALA A 369 -3.19 22.27 -28.67
N GLY A 370 -4.51 22.21 -28.89
CA GLY A 370 -5.14 21.51 -30.01
C GLY A 370 -5.44 20.03 -29.74
N ILE A 371 -5.40 19.58 -28.48
CA ILE A 371 -5.65 18.20 -28.06
C ILE A 371 -6.97 18.16 -27.28
N ILE A 372 -8.01 17.65 -27.94
CA ILE A 372 -9.37 17.64 -27.38
C ILE A 372 -9.57 16.39 -26.52
N LEU A 373 -10.10 16.60 -25.32
CA LEU A 373 -10.41 15.55 -24.36
C LEU A 373 -11.89 15.61 -23.94
N PRO A 374 -12.51 14.47 -23.59
CA PRO A 374 -13.85 14.49 -23.02
C PRO A 374 -13.85 15.21 -21.66
N LYS A 375 -15.01 15.76 -21.28
CA LYS A 375 -15.18 16.35 -19.96
C LYS A 375 -15.25 15.26 -18.88
N PHE A 376 -14.31 15.31 -17.95
CA PHE A 376 -14.37 14.52 -16.71
C PHE A 376 -15.32 15.22 -15.73
N ILE A 377 -16.36 14.52 -15.26
CA ILE A 377 -17.34 15.09 -14.32
C ILE A 377 -17.30 14.29 -13.03
N VAL A 378 -16.95 14.95 -11.93
CA VAL A 378 -17.23 14.46 -10.57
C VAL A 378 -18.56 15.08 -10.13
N SER A 379 -19.60 14.26 -9.95
CA SER A 379 -20.93 14.76 -9.56
C SER A 379 -20.90 15.29 -8.14
N SER A 380 -21.42 16.50 -7.93
CA SER A 380 -21.53 17.14 -6.62
C SER A 380 -22.86 16.86 -5.89
N LYS A 381 -23.74 16.00 -6.45
CA LYS A 381 -25.07 15.73 -5.88
C LYS A 381 -25.03 15.24 -4.45
#